data_AF-A0A4D8XNE1-F1
#
_entry.id   AF-A0A4D8XNE1-F1
#
_cell.length_a   1.000
_cell.length_b   1.000
_cell.length_c   1.000
_cell.angle_alpha   90.00
_cell.angle_beta   90.00
_cell.angle_gamma   90.00
#
_symmetry.space_group_name_H-M   'P 1'
#
loop_
_entity.id
_entity.type
_entity.pdbx_description
1 polymer ?
#
loop_
_entity_poly.entity_id
_entity_poly.type
_entity_poly.pdbx_seq_one_letter_code
_entity_poly.pdbx_strand_id
1 'polypeptide(L)'
;MHVYYIHLAIVILKGHISVNHWLPFNMAQLYKGILWLLMFSSETQAAQPAVTFARTLQVNSRAPYNGSYYIYSGKNDYSFKRLMTAIDLTTAIASASLDFYIWYSVESNYDFVIVEEHTVDMDDWTTLRDTGGILSSSTGSSCSSWQTYHPFLVRYQTKQSSSCSSSGSTGSWFAKTGSSNGWQRWNFDLSAFRSKKIEVSISFVCDYSVQNEGVYIDQVSITTDGVVTTESFENGMGQWLLLSPYITTTTTTTTTTTTTTTTTTTTTTSTTTTTDATTATTTTTTE
;
A
#
# COMPACT_ATOMS: atom_id res chain seq x y z
N MET A 1 26.15 -48.49 -28.51
CA MET A 1 25.75 -47.70 -27.32
C MET A 1 25.84 -46.24 -27.75
N HIS A 2 24.70 -45.59 -27.98
CA HIS A 2 24.66 -44.22 -28.51
C HIS A 2 24.97 -43.24 -27.38
N VAL A 3 26.06 -42.48 -27.52
CA VAL A 3 26.42 -41.38 -26.62
C VAL A 3 25.78 -40.12 -27.19
N TYR A 4 24.92 -39.47 -26.40
CA TYR A 4 24.28 -38.21 -26.78
C TYR A 4 24.92 -37.06 -26.00
N TYR A 5 25.15 -35.94 -26.67
CA TYR A 5 25.67 -34.71 -26.09
C TYR A 5 24.56 -33.66 -26.07
N ILE A 6 24.36 -32.98 -24.94
CA ILE A 6 23.43 -31.85 -24.84
C ILE A 6 24.27 -30.58 -24.70
N HIS A 7 23.99 -29.59 -25.55
CA HIS A 7 24.49 -28.24 -25.38
C HIS A 7 23.62 -27.54 -24.32
N LEU A 8 24.15 -27.34 -23.12
CA LEU A 8 23.51 -26.51 -22.11
C LEU A 8 24.01 -25.08 -22.26
N ALA A 9 23.22 -24.22 -22.91
CA ALA A 9 23.47 -22.79 -22.91
C ALA A 9 22.81 -22.17 -21.67
N ILE A 10 23.61 -21.90 -20.63
CA ILE A 10 23.18 -21.04 -19.53
C ILE A 10 23.42 -19.60 -19.98
N VAL A 11 22.35 -18.89 -20.33
CA VAL A 11 22.42 -17.45 -20.63
C VAL A 11 22.37 -16.69 -19.31
N ILE A 12 23.54 -16.30 -18.80
CA ILE A 12 23.64 -15.27 -17.75
C ILE A 12 23.86 -13.95 -18.48
N LEU A 13 22.87 -13.06 -18.40
CA LEU A 13 23.00 -11.71 -18.94
C LEU A 13 24.14 -10.96 -18.21
N LYS A 14 25.11 -10.53 -19.02
CA LYS A 14 26.30 -9.70 -18.72
C LYS A 14 27.51 -10.41 -18.10
N GLY A 15 28.41 -10.88 -18.97
CA GLY A 15 29.84 -11.12 -18.67
C GLY A 15 30.33 -12.51 -19.06
N HIS A 16 31.00 -12.61 -20.21
CA HIS A 16 31.55 -13.86 -20.78
C HIS A 16 32.58 -14.56 -19.87
N ILE A 17 32.36 -15.83 -19.54
CA ILE A 17 33.40 -16.81 -19.20
C ILE A 17 33.06 -18.13 -19.91
N SER A 18 33.98 -18.64 -20.75
CA SER A 18 33.88 -19.96 -21.37
C SER A 18 34.80 -20.92 -20.62
N VAL A 19 34.25 -22.03 -20.13
CA VAL A 19 35.01 -23.17 -19.63
C VAL A 19 34.54 -24.42 -20.35
N ASN A 20 35.46 -25.05 -21.09
CA ASN A 20 35.23 -26.30 -21.81
C ASN A 20 35.75 -27.47 -20.98
N HIS A 21 34.87 -28.16 -20.25
CA HIS A 21 35.17 -29.49 -19.72
C HIS A 21 33.98 -30.43 -19.89
N TRP A 22 34.26 -31.59 -20.50
CA TRP A 22 33.30 -32.68 -20.70
C TRP A 22 33.39 -33.64 -19.52
N LEU A 23 32.29 -33.82 -18.78
CA LEU A 23 32.18 -34.86 -17.76
C LEU A 23 31.14 -35.92 -18.19
N PRO A 24 31.41 -37.21 -17.99
CA PRO A 24 30.43 -38.27 -18.26
C PRO A 24 29.37 -38.31 -17.15
N PHE A 25 28.08 -38.38 -17.52
CA PHE A 25 26.96 -38.44 -16.57
C PHE A 25 26.04 -39.64 -16.80
N ASN A 26 25.46 -40.16 -15.71
CA ASN A 26 24.55 -41.31 -15.69
C ASN A 26 23.08 -40.84 -15.64
N MET A 27 22.26 -41.35 -16.57
CA MET A 27 20.83 -41.07 -16.78
C MET A 27 19.92 -41.26 -15.54
N ALA A 28 20.33 -42.05 -14.55
CA ALA A 28 19.50 -42.34 -13.38
C ALA A 28 19.36 -41.17 -12.38
N GLN A 29 20.25 -40.17 -12.40
CA GLN A 29 20.17 -39.01 -11.50
C GLN A 29 19.39 -37.82 -12.08
N LEU A 30 19.21 -37.74 -13.41
CA LEU A 30 18.54 -36.61 -14.06
C LEU A 30 17.04 -36.54 -13.72
N TYR A 31 16.37 -37.68 -13.57
CA TYR A 31 14.92 -37.75 -13.34
C TYR A 31 14.49 -37.34 -11.93
N LYS A 32 15.38 -37.42 -10.93
CA LYS A 32 15.06 -36.99 -9.55
C LYS A 32 15.31 -35.50 -9.32
N GLY A 33 16.27 -34.90 -10.05
CA GLY A 33 16.59 -33.47 -9.95
C GLY A 33 15.66 -32.58 -10.79
N ILE A 34 15.34 -32.99 -12.03
CA ILE A 34 14.49 -32.19 -12.94
C ILE A 34 13.03 -32.18 -12.48
N LEU A 35 12.54 -33.27 -11.87
CA LEU A 35 11.19 -33.31 -11.29
C LEU A 35 11.09 -32.46 -10.01
N TRP A 36 12.19 -32.28 -9.26
CA TRP A 36 12.25 -31.37 -8.12
C TRP A 36 12.32 -29.90 -8.54
N LEU A 37 12.98 -29.58 -9.65
CA LEU A 37 13.10 -28.21 -10.16
C LEU A 37 11.82 -27.70 -10.85
N LEU A 38 11.01 -28.60 -11.42
CA LEU A 38 9.73 -28.26 -12.05
C LEU A 38 8.53 -28.27 -11.08
N MET A 39 8.67 -28.86 -9.88
CA MET A 39 7.61 -28.87 -8.85
C MET A 39 7.74 -27.76 -7.80
N PHE A 40 8.84 -27.00 -7.81
CA PHE A 40 9.05 -25.83 -6.93
C PHE A 40 8.92 -24.48 -7.65
N SER A 41 8.35 -24.47 -8.86
CA SER A 41 7.82 -23.24 -9.46
C SER A 41 6.31 -23.09 -9.22
N SER A 42 5.77 -23.65 -8.14
CA SER A 42 4.54 -23.07 -7.59
C SER A 42 4.89 -21.64 -7.26
N GLU A 43 4.31 -20.71 -8.02
CA GLU A 43 4.38 -19.28 -7.81
C GLU A 43 4.29 -19.01 -6.31
N THR A 44 5.45 -18.79 -5.68
CA THR A 44 5.48 -17.94 -4.52
C THR A 44 5.03 -16.62 -5.09
N GLN A 45 3.75 -16.30 -4.91
CA GLN A 45 3.20 -14.99 -5.25
C GLN A 45 4.15 -14.01 -4.60
N ALA A 46 5.06 -13.42 -5.39
CA ALA A 46 6.00 -12.44 -4.87
C ALA A 46 5.13 -11.40 -4.19
N ALA A 47 5.36 -11.19 -2.89
CA ALA A 47 4.62 -10.20 -2.12
C ALA A 47 4.65 -8.91 -2.93
N GLN A 48 3.49 -8.54 -3.48
CA GLN A 48 3.41 -7.38 -4.34
C GLN A 48 3.85 -6.18 -3.49
N PRO A 49 4.66 -5.25 -4.02
CA PRO A 49 4.99 -4.04 -3.28
C PRO A 49 3.69 -3.40 -2.82
N ALA A 50 3.62 -3.01 -1.55
CA ALA A 50 2.40 -2.45 -0.98
C ALA A 50 1.97 -1.21 -1.78
N VAL A 51 0.90 -1.35 -2.57
CA VAL A 51 0.36 -0.26 -3.34
C VAL A 51 -0.61 0.51 -2.44
N THR A 52 -0.37 1.79 -2.27
CA THR A 52 -1.22 2.68 -1.47
C THR A 52 -1.85 3.75 -2.35
N PHE A 53 -2.78 4.53 -1.77
CA PHE A 53 -3.12 5.84 -2.31
C PHE A 53 -1.89 6.77 -2.29
N ALA A 54 -2.03 7.94 -2.92
CA ALA A 54 -1.05 9.03 -2.88
C ALA A 54 -1.72 10.40 -2.75
N ARG A 55 -1.17 11.26 -1.90
CA ARG A 55 -1.47 12.70 -1.93
C ARG A 55 -0.92 13.30 -3.20
N THR A 56 -1.79 13.87 -4.02
CA THR A 56 -1.47 14.25 -5.40
C THR A 56 -1.77 15.72 -5.61
N LEU A 57 -0.78 16.47 -6.11
CA LEU A 57 -0.99 17.82 -6.64
C LEU A 57 -1.68 17.70 -8.00
N GLN A 58 -2.72 18.49 -8.22
CA GLN A 58 -3.35 18.55 -9.52
C GLN A 58 -2.38 19.08 -10.59
N VAL A 59 -2.05 18.23 -11.58
CA VAL A 59 -1.21 18.60 -12.72
C VAL A 59 -1.89 18.39 -14.09
N ASN A 60 -3.15 17.92 -14.13
CA ASN A 60 -3.96 17.67 -15.34
C ASN A 60 -5.46 17.36 -15.00
N SER A 61 -6.21 16.70 -15.92
CA SER A 61 -7.64 16.92 -16.27
C SER A 61 -8.73 16.72 -15.19
N ARG A 62 -8.41 16.21 -14.00
CA ARG A 62 -9.39 16.07 -12.91
C ARG A 62 -9.07 17.07 -11.80
N ALA A 63 -9.90 18.10 -11.70
CA ALA A 63 -9.79 19.06 -10.61
C ALA A 63 -10.15 18.39 -9.27
N PRO A 64 -9.40 18.69 -8.18
CA PRO A 64 -9.85 18.44 -6.81
C PRO A 64 -11.25 18.99 -6.61
N TYR A 65 -11.97 18.47 -5.62
CA TYR A 65 -13.26 19.06 -5.26
C TYR A 65 -13.05 20.48 -4.71
N ASN A 66 -11.97 20.69 -3.96
CA ASN A 66 -11.54 22.00 -3.50
C ASN A 66 -10.01 22.09 -3.45
N GLY A 67 -9.44 23.28 -3.68
CA GLY A 67 -8.00 23.49 -3.56
C GLY A 67 -7.19 22.90 -4.73
N SER A 68 -5.98 22.41 -4.42
CA SER A 68 -4.99 21.91 -5.39
C SER A 68 -4.57 20.46 -5.14
N TYR A 69 -4.87 19.89 -3.98
CA TYR A 69 -4.48 18.54 -3.59
C TYR A 69 -5.70 17.64 -3.37
N TYR A 70 -5.52 16.35 -3.65
CA TYR A 70 -6.47 15.30 -3.29
C TYR A 70 -5.73 13.99 -3.00
N ILE A 71 -6.44 12.99 -2.52
CA ILE A 71 -5.94 11.62 -2.43
C ILE A 71 -6.33 10.85 -3.68
N TYR A 72 -5.33 10.31 -4.38
CA TYR A 72 -5.50 9.55 -5.62
C TYR A 72 -5.14 8.09 -5.45
N SER A 73 -5.93 7.19 -6.04
CA SER A 73 -5.63 5.76 -6.01
C SER A 73 -4.49 5.33 -6.93
N GLY A 74 -4.16 6.10 -7.97
CA GLY A 74 -3.44 5.53 -9.10
C GLY A 74 -4.22 4.41 -9.78
N LYS A 75 -3.55 3.67 -10.66
CA LYS A 75 -4.10 2.53 -11.40
C LYS A 75 -3.23 1.31 -11.18
N ASN A 76 -3.77 0.26 -10.59
CA ASN A 76 -3.03 -0.96 -10.29
C ASN A 76 -4.00 -2.14 -10.17
N ASP A 77 -3.72 -3.20 -10.92
CA ASP A 77 -4.37 -4.49 -10.71
C ASP A 77 -3.92 -5.09 -9.36
N TYR A 78 -4.71 -6.02 -8.83
CA TYR A 78 -4.46 -6.73 -7.58
C TYR A 78 -4.20 -5.81 -6.38
N SER A 79 -4.76 -4.60 -6.39
CA SER A 79 -4.46 -3.60 -5.36
C SER A 79 -5.57 -3.49 -4.32
N PHE A 80 -5.16 -3.29 -3.06
CA PHE A 80 -6.05 -2.96 -1.96
C PHE A 80 -5.40 -1.83 -1.19
N LYS A 81 -5.96 -0.63 -1.36
CA LYS A 81 -5.44 0.64 -0.85
C LYS A 81 -6.37 1.16 0.22
N ARG A 82 -5.82 1.77 1.28
CA ARG A 82 -6.56 2.38 2.39
C ARG A 82 -6.08 3.81 2.63
N LEU A 83 -7.03 4.72 2.77
CA LEU A 83 -6.84 6.02 3.42
C LEU A 83 -7.47 5.89 4.81
N MET A 84 -6.65 5.80 5.86
CA MET A 84 -7.06 5.34 7.19
C MET A 84 -6.77 6.36 8.27
N THR A 85 -7.62 6.42 9.29
CA THR A 85 -7.37 7.20 10.52
C THR A 85 -7.98 6.51 11.72
N ALA A 86 -7.35 6.68 12.88
CA ALA A 86 -7.99 6.43 14.17
C ALA A 86 -8.92 7.60 14.54
N ILE A 87 -10.03 7.28 15.23
CA ILE A 87 -11.01 8.23 15.75
C ILE A 87 -11.30 7.86 17.21
N ASP A 88 -11.08 8.79 18.13
CA ASP A 88 -11.41 8.62 19.53
C ASP A 88 -12.83 9.13 19.80
N LEU A 89 -13.79 8.20 19.91
CA LEU A 89 -15.19 8.49 20.22
C LEU A 89 -15.52 8.20 21.69
N THR A 90 -14.51 8.07 22.56
CA THR A 90 -14.72 7.73 23.98
C THR A 90 -15.47 8.83 24.74
N THR A 91 -15.35 10.08 24.30
CA THR A 91 -16.05 11.23 24.91
C THR A 91 -17.30 11.67 24.13
N ALA A 92 -17.63 11.00 23.03
CA ALA A 92 -18.78 11.36 22.20
C ALA A 92 -20.10 10.96 22.89
N ILE A 93 -21.01 11.92 23.08
CA ILE A 93 -22.25 11.72 23.84
C ILE A 93 -23.52 11.76 22.99
N ALA A 94 -23.51 12.42 21.83
CA ALA A 94 -24.70 12.66 21.01
C ALA A 94 -24.59 12.01 19.63
N SER A 95 -23.56 12.33 18.86
CA SER A 95 -23.42 11.85 17.48
C SER A 95 -21.98 11.83 16.98
N ALA A 96 -21.72 10.97 16.00
CA ALA A 96 -20.47 10.98 15.25
C ALA A 96 -20.74 10.66 13.77
N SER A 97 -20.05 11.32 12.84
CA SER A 97 -20.14 11.00 11.41
C SER A 97 -18.79 11.15 10.69
N LEU A 98 -18.65 10.41 9.60
CA LEU A 98 -17.61 10.60 8.60
C LEU A 98 -18.25 11.10 7.31
N ASP A 99 -17.70 12.17 6.76
CA ASP A 99 -18.14 12.80 5.51
C ASP A 99 -16.94 13.00 4.60
N PHE A 100 -17.09 12.80 3.30
CA PHE A 100 -16.05 13.16 2.33
C PHE A 100 -16.62 13.35 0.94
N TYR A 101 -15.84 14.01 0.10
CA TYR A 101 -16.10 14.10 -1.33
C TYR A 101 -15.29 13.06 -2.07
N ILE A 102 -15.94 12.36 -2.98
CA ILE A 102 -15.33 11.31 -3.79
C ILE A 102 -15.75 11.43 -5.26
N TRP A 103 -14.79 11.25 -6.15
CA TRP A 103 -15.02 10.99 -7.56
C TRP A 103 -14.40 9.62 -7.88
N TYR A 104 -15.10 8.78 -8.64
CA TYR A 104 -14.55 7.49 -9.04
C TYR A 104 -15.02 7.07 -10.42
N SER A 105 -14.12 6.37 -11.13
CA SER A 105 -14.42 5.58 -12.31
C SER A 105 -13.60 4.31 -12.20
N VAL A 106 -14.26 3.21 -11.86
CA VAL A 106 -13.67 1.90 -11.56
C VAL A 106 -14.37 0.83 -12.38
N GLU A 107 -13.78 -0.36 -12.56
CA GLU A 107 -14.44 -1.41 -13.33
C GLU A 107 -15.76 -1.84 -12.69
N SER A 108 -16.86 -1.67 -13.43
CA SER A 108 -18.19 -1.98 -12.92
C SER A 108 -18.34 -3.46 -12.60
N ASN A 109 -18.74 -3.77 -11.37
CA ASN A 109 -18.98 -5.12 -10.85
C ASN A 109 -17.72 -5.92 -10.50
N TYR A 110 -16.52 -5.33 -10.66
CA TYR A 110 -15.25 -6.01 -10.43
C TYR A 110 -14.34 -5.26 -9.44
N ASP A 111 -14.22 -3.95 -9.62
CA ASP A 111 -13.48 -3.08 -8.71
C ASP A 111 -14.43 -2.36 -7.76
N PHE A 112 -14.02 -2.18 -6.50
CA PHE A 112 -14.91 -1.67 -5.47
C PHE A 112 -14.26 -0.61 -4.58
N VAL A 113 -15.03 0.43 -4.31
CA VAL A 113 -14.80 1.38 -3.23
C VAL A 113 -15.63 0.96 -2.02
N ILE A 114 -14.98 0.86 -0.86
CA ILE A 114 -15.60 0.52 0.43
C ILE A 114 -15.19 1.53 1.50
N VAL A 115 -15.99 1.61 2.56
CA VAL A 115 -15.58 2.28 3.81
C VAL A 115 -15.58 1.23 4.90
N GLU A 116 -14.42 1.00 5.50
CA GLU A 116 -14.19 -0.03 6.50
C GLU A 116 -14.11 0.61 7.88
N GLU A 117 -14.56 -0.11 8.91
CA GLU A 117 -14.44 0.25 10.32
C GLU A 117 -14.09 -0.97 11.16
N HIS A 118 -13.36 -0.75 12.25
CA HIS A 118 -13.21 -1.69 13.36
C HIS A 118 -12.84 -0.95 14.65
N THR A 119 -13.05 -1.61 15.79
CA THR A 119 -12.55 -1.15 17.08
C THR A 119 -11.01 -1.29 17.12
N VAL A 120 -10.31 -0.29 17.64
CA VAL A 120 -8.84 -0.34 17.80
C VAL A 120 -8.43 -1.60 18.56
N ASP A 121 -7.37 -2.26 18.09
CA ASP A 121 -6.82 -3.53 18.61
C ASP A 121 -7.76 -4.74 18.55
N MET A 122 -8.92 -4.62 17.90
CA MET A 122 -9.88 -5.71 17.71
C MET A 122 -9.95 -6.14 16.24
N ASP A 123 -10.27 -7.42 16.02
CA ASP A 123 -10.54 -7.98 14.70
C ASP A 123 -12.05 -8.05 14.43
N ASP A 124 -12.78 -6.96 14.67
CA ASP A 124 -14.24 -6.84 14.50
C ASP A 124 -14.63 -6.04 13.24
N TRP A 125 -13.82 -6.17 12.19
CA TRP A 125 -13.98 -5.39 10.96
C TRP A 125 -15.34 -5.58 10.29
N THR A 126 -15.93 -4.47 9.86
CA THR A 126 -17.06 -4.42 8.93
C THR A 126 -16.82 -3.36 7.85
N THR A 127 -17.61 -3.41 6.78
CA THR A 127 -17.82 -2.22 5.93
C THR A 127 -19.07 -1.47 6.37
N LEU A 128 -19.08 -0.16 6.21
CA LEU A 128 -20.16 0.73 6.62
C LEU A 128 -21.17 0.94 5.48
N ARG A 129 -22.45 1.06 5.86
CA ARG A 129 -23.49 1.61 4.96
C ARG A 129 -23.44 3.13 5.02
N ASP A 130 -23.56 3.78 3.87
CA ASP A 130 -23.79 5.21 3.84
C ASP A 130 -25.24 5.54 4.22
N THR A 131 -25.48 6.76 4.67
CA THR A 131 -26.81 7.23 5.06
C THR A 131 -27.72 7.54 3.87
N GLY A 132 -27.17 7.65 2.66
CA GLY A 132 -27.88 7.98 1.42
C GLY A 132 -28.30 6.78 0.56
N GLY A 133 -27.91 5.54 0.93
CA GLY A 133 -28.17 4.34 0.15
C GLY A 133 -27.38 4.23 -1.16
N ILE A 134 -26.21 4.88 -1.25
CA ILE A 134 -25.30 4.87 -2.40
C ILE A 134 -24.58 3.51 -2.54
N LEU A 135 -24.14 2.94 -1.42
CA LEU A 135 -23.45 1.65 -1.34
C LEU A 135 -24.46 0.52 -1.29
N SER A 136 -24.11 -0.59 -1.95
CA SER A 136 -24.94 -1.79 -2.03
C SER A 136 -24.23 -2.99 -1.41
N SER A 137 -25.00 -4.01 -1.05
CA SER A 137 -24.45 -5.31 -0.63
C SER A 137 -24.07 -6.24 -1.79
N SER A 138 -24.02 -5.75 -3.03
CA SER A 138 -23.60 -6.58 -4.17
C SER A 138 -22.12 -6.94 -4.02
N THR A 139 -21.80 -8.23 -4.04
CA THR A 139 -20.42 -8.75 -3.96
C THR A 139 -19.71 -8.78 -5.31
N GLY A 140 -20.44 -8.55 -6.41
CA GLY A 140 -19.90 -8.50 -7.76
C GLY A 140 -19.34 -9.81 -8.29
N SER A 141 -18.76 -9.73 -9.48
CA SER A 141 -18.16 -10.87 -10.17
C SER A 141 -16.79 -11.24 -9.60
N SER A 142 -16.02 -10.26 -9.13
CA SER A 142 -14.68 -10.48 -8.56
C SER A 142 -14.70 -11.44 -7.38
N CYS A 143 -15.79 -11.46 -6.61
CA CYS A 143 -15.84 -12.27 -5.39
C CYS A 143 -15.65 -13.78 -5.62
N SER A 144 -15.98 -14.28 -6.82
CA SER A 144 -15.74 -15.67 -7.21
C SER A 144 -14.28 -16.12 -7.07
N SER A 145 -13.31 -15.21 -7.20
CA SER A 145 -11.88 -15.54 -7.26
C SER A 145 -10.99 -14.64 -6.42
N TRP A 146 -11.39 -13.38 -6.19
CA TRP A 146 -10.47 -12.36 -5.69
C TRP A 146 -10.01 -12.54 -4.26
N GLN A 147 -10.71 -13.33 -3.44
CA GLN A 147 -10.30 -13.59 -2.05
C GLN A 147 -8.97 -14.36 -1.96
N THR A 148 -8.52 -14.97 -3.07
CA THR A 148 -7.21 -15.64 -3.15
C THR A 148 -6.06 -14.64 -3.04
N TYR A 149 -6.20 -13.49 -3.70
CA TYR A 149 -5.21 -12.40 -3.68
C TYR A 149 -5.65 -11.23 -2.79
N HIS A 150 -6.91 -11.23 -2.36
CA HIS A 150 -7.46 -10.36 -1.33
C HIS A 150 -8.00 -11.09 -0.11
N PRO A 151 -7.17 -11.85 0.63
CA PRO A 151 -7.63 -12.66 1.76
C PRO A 151 -8.21 -11.85 2.90
N PHE A 152 -7.95 -10.53 2.98
CA PHE A 152 -8.55 -9.68 3.99
C PHE A 152 -10.09 -9.60 3.85
N LEU A 153 -10.61 -9.71 2.63
CA LEU A 153 -12.04 -9.57 2.33
C LEU A 153 -12.93 -10.66 2.91
N VAL A 154 -12.35 -11.78 3.40
CA VAL A 154 -13.10 -12.84 4.10
C VAL A 154 -13.83 -12.32 5.34
N ARG A 155 -13.39 -11.19 5.89
CA ARG A 155 -14.06 -10.46 6.99
C ARG A 155 -15.45 -9.95 6.60
N TYR A 156 -15.65 -9.63 5.32
CA TYR A 156 -16.86 -8.98 4.82
C TYR A 156 -17.69 -9.87 3.90
N GLN A 157 -17.07 -10.84 3.25
CA GLN A 157 -17.67 -11.68 2.22
C GLN A 157 -17.36 -13.16 2.48
N THR A 158 -18.37 -14.03 2.38
CA THR A 158 -18.14 -15.49 2.43
C THR A 158 -18.24 -16.07 1.03
N LYS A 159 -17.14 -16.67 0.56
CA LYS A 159 -17.08 -17.34 -0.75
C LYS A 159 -18.03 -18.53 -0.79
N GLN A 160 -18.77 -18.61 -1.89
CA GLN A 160 -19.59 -19.74 -2.31
C GLN A 160 -18.98 -20.34 -3.59
N SER A 161 -19.68 -21.26 -4.26
CA SER A 161 -19.16 -21.95 -5.45
C SER A 161 -18.74 -20.98 -6.58
N SER A 162 -19.61 -20.03 -6.95
CA SER A 162 -19.37 -19.06 -8.03
C SER A 162 -19.77 -17.63 -7.66
N SER A 163 -20.01 -17.35 -6.39
CA SER A 163 -20.50 -16.08 -5.85
C SER A 163 -20.01 -15.91 -4.41
N CYS A 164 -20.45 -14.83 -3.74
CA CYS A 164 -20.28 -14.66 -2.31
C CYS A 164 -21.53 -14.13 -1.64
N SER A 165 -21.76 -14.49 -0.39
CA SER A 165 -22.68 -13.74 0.48
C SER A 165 -22.04 -12.42 0.91
N SER A 166 -22.87 -11.41 1.18
CA SER A 166 -22.45 -10.09 1.65
C SER A 166 -22.21 -10.01 3.16
N SER A 167 -21.82 -11.13 3.76
CA SER A 167 -21.42 -11.26 5.16
C SER A 167 -20.21 -12.18 5.22
N GLY A 168 -19.21 -11.80 6.02
CA GLY A 168 -17.99 -12.57 6.22
C GLY A 168 -17.84 -13.04 7.66
N SER A 169 -16.60 -13.30 8.07
CA SER A 169 -16.27 -13.82 9.40
C SER A 169 -16.59 -12.85 10.54
N THR A 170 -16.57 -11.54 10.29
CA THR A 170 -16.70 -10.51 11.34
C THR A 170 -17.77 -9.48 11.00
N GLY A 171 -17.93 -9.13 9.73
CA GLY A 171 -18.77 -8.01 9.33
C GLY A 171 -19.53 -8.23 8.03
N SER A 172 -20.19 -7.15 7.61
CA SER A 172 -20.98 -7.11 6.39
C SER A 172 -20.22 -6.42 5.25
N TRP A 173 -20.66 -6.69 4.02
CA TRP A 173 -20.16 -6.06 2.80
C TRP A 173 -21.14 -4.99 2.26
N PHE A 174 -20.64 -3.77 2.11
CA PHE A 174 -21.25 -2.61 1.49
C PHE A 174 -20.20 -1.91 0.65
N ALA A 175 -20.50 -1.75 -0.62
CA ALA A 175 -19.53 -1.27 -1.58
C ALA A 175 -20.18 -0.54 -2.74
N LYS A 176 -19.34 0.21 -3.45
CA LYS A 176 -19.70 0.87 -4.70
C LYS A 176 -18.73 0.47 -5.82
N THR A 177 -19.25 0.41 -7.04
CA THR A 177 -18.50 0.09 -8.25
C THR A 177 -19.04 0.94 -9.41
N GLY A 178 -18.33 0.97 -10.54
CA GLY A 178 -18.70 1.73 -11.74
C GLY A 178 -18.22 3.18 -11.72
N SER A 179 -19.05 4.12 -12.19
CA SER A 179 -18.70 5.54 -12.32
C SER A 179 -19.60 6.42 -11.45
N SER A 180 -19.00 7.42 -10.79
CA SER A 180 -19.71 8.42 -10.00
C SER A 180 -20.36 9.53 -10.86
N ASN A 181 -19.90 9.69 -12.11
CA ASN A 181 -20.30 10.75 -13.04
C ASN A 181 -20.14 12.17 -12.49
N GLY A 182 -19.19 12.37 -11.57
CA GLY A 182 -19.00 13.64 -10.88
C GLY A 182 -18.58 13.45 -9.42
N TRP A 183 -18.20 14.55 -8.77
CA TRP A 183 -17.94 14.53 -7.33
C TRP A 183 -19.24 14.26 -6.59
N GLN A 184 -19.21 13.29 -5.69
CA GLN A 184 -20.31 12.93 -4.81
C GLN A 184 -19.87 13.13 -3.37
N ARG A 185 -20.79 13.58 -2.52
CA ARG A 185 -20.57 13.57 -1.07
C ARG A 185 -21.07 12.24 -0.53
N TRP A 186 -20.22 11.52 0.20
CA TRP A 186 -20.62 10.34 0.98
C TRP A 186 -20.64 10.70 2.46
N ASN A 187 -21.59 10.12 3.19
CA ASN A 187 -21.78 10.34 4.61
C ASN A 187 -22.08 9.00 5.31
N PHE A 188 -21.43 8.78 6.44
CA PHE A 188 -21.52 7.58 7.25
C PHE A 188 -21.80 7.96 8.70
N ASP A 189 -22.82 7.35 9.29
CA ASP A 189 -23.11 7.49 10.72
C ASP A 189 -22.16 6.59 11.53
N LEU A 190 -21.41 7.19 12.45
CA LEU A 190 -20.51 6.53 13.36
C LEU A 190 -21.06 6.51 14.80
N SER A 191 -22.27 6.98 15.03
CA SER A 191 -22.86 7.15 16.38
C SER A 191 -23.06 5.83 17.13
N ALA A 192 -23.09 4.70 16.41
CA ALA A 192 -23.10 3.36 16.99
C ALA A 192 -21.78 2.99 17.69
N PHE A 193 -20.70 3.72 17.42
CA PHE A 193 -19.35 3.48 17.96
C PHE A 193 -18.94 4.46 19.06
N ARG A 194 -19.88 5.24 19.60
CA ARG A 194 -19.65 6.05 20.80
C ARG A 194 -19.10 5.20 21.94
N SER A 195 -18.29 5.82 22.79
CA SER A 195 -17.57 5.16 23.90
C SER A 195 -16.44 4.21 23.46
N LYS A 196 -16.07 4.19 22.16
CA LYS A 196 -14.96 3.37 21.64
C LYS A 196 -13.88 4.23 21.00
N LYS A 197 -12.70 3.64 20.82
CA LYS A 197 -11.73 4.08 19.82
C LYS A 197 -11.86 3.17 18.61
N ILE A 198 -12.02 3.75 17.44
CA ILE A 198 -12.17 3.01 16.19
C ILE A 198 -11.10 3.45 15.20
N GLU A 199 -10.83 2.61 14.21
CA GLU A 199 -10.15 3.04 13.01
C GLU A 199 -11.10 2.91 11.83
N VAL A 200 -11.09 3.93 10.97
CA VAL A 200 -11.94 3.99 9.78
C VAL A 200 -11.03 4.15 8.57
N SER A 201 -11.38 3.48 7.46
CA SER A 201 -10.65 3.65 6.21
C SER A 201 -11.57 3.76 5.00
N ILE A 202 -11.20 4.65 4.07
CA ILE A 202 -11.77 4.71 2.74
C ILE A 202 -10.85 3.90 1.84
N SER A 203 -11.39 2.86 1.23
CA SER A 203 -10.58 1.83 0.60
C SER A 203 -11.00 1.54 -0.83
N PHE A 204 -10.01 1.24 -1.66
CA PHE A 204 -10.20 0.87 -3.06
C PHE A 204 -9.56 -0.49 -3.30
N VAL A 205 -10.37 -1.43 -3.80
CA VAL A 205 -10.01 -2.82 -4.02
C VAL A 205 -10.19 -3.14 -5.50
N CYS A 206 -9.10 -3.49 -6.16
CA CYS A 206 -9.09 -3.88 -7.57
C CYS A 206 -9.00 -5.38 -7.74
N ASP A 207 -9.66 -5.89 -8.77
CA ASP A 207 -9.46 -7.26 -9.23
C ASP A 207 -8.13 -7.39 -10.04
N TYR A 208 -7.99 -8.43 -10.85
CA TYR A 208 -6.75 -8.73 -11.57
C TYR A 208 -6.57 -8.00 -12.91
N SER A 209 -7.56 -7.23 -13.39
CA SER A 209 -7.47 -6.58 -14.70
C SER A 209 -8.36 -5.34 -14.80
N VAL A 210 -8.35 -4.71 -15.97
CA VAL A 210 -9.21 -3.59 -16.38
C VAL A 210 -9.15 -2.39 -15.42
N GLN A 211 -8.21 -1.50 -15.72
CA GLN A 211 -8.06 -0.25 -14.96
C GLN A 211 -8.83 0.90 -15.61
N ASN A 212 -9.82 1.43 -14.89
CA ASN A 212 -10.43 2.71 -15.21
C ASN A 212 -9.60 3.87 -14.60
N GLU A 213 -10.18 5.06 -14.40
CA GLU A 213 -9.43 6.23 -13.93
C GLU A 213 -8.99 6.12 -12.47
N GLY A 214 -9.75 5.37 -11.66
CA GLY A 214 -9.50 5.15 -10.25
C GLY A 214 -10.40 5.98 -9.35
N VAL A 215 -9.90 6.29 -8.16
CA VAL A 215 -10.62 6.92 -7.06
C VAL A 215 -9.89 8.18 -6.60
N TYR A 216 -10.66 9.25 -6.38
CA TYR A 216 -10.21 10.56 -5.95
C TYR A 216 -11.01 10.94 -4.71
N ILE A 217 -10.34 11.28 -3.63
CA ILE A 217 -10.97 11.62 -2.34
C ILE A 217 -10.45 12.98 -1.89
N ASP A 218 -11.35 13.81 -1.39
CA ASP A 218 -11.06 15.18 -0.96
C ASP A 218 -12.03 15.60 0.17
N GLN A 219 -11.65 16.63 0.93
CA GLN A 219 -12.47 17.24 1.99
C GLN A 219 -13.03 16.21 2.99
N VAL A 220 -12.15 15.39 3.57
CA VAL A 220 -12.57 14.35 4.53
C VAL A 220 -12.80 14.99 5.89
N SER A 221 -14.00 14.84 6.43
CA SER A 221 -14.45 15.48 7.65
C SER A 221 -14.96 14.45 8.66
N ILE A 222 -14.54 14.59 9.90
CA ILE A 222 -15.09 13.87 11.04
C ILE A 222 -15.88 14.87 11.87
N THR A 223 -17.14 14.56 12.13
CA THR A 223 -17.99 15.34 13.04
C THR A 223 -18.20 14.54 14.31
N THR A 224 -17.99 15.13 15.48
CA THR A 224 -18.30 14.53 16.78
C THR A 224 -19.02 15.56 17.63
N ASP A 225 -20.25 15.25 18.05
CA ASP A 225 -21.11 16.12 18.84
C ASP A 225 -21.22 17.56 18.28
N GLY A 226 -21.27 17.67 16.95
CA GLY A 226 -21.36 18.93 16.22
C GLY A 226 -20.03 19.65 15.97
N VAL A 227 -18.93 19.16 16.54
CA VAL A 227 -17.58 19.68 16.26
C VAL A 227 -17.02 18.99 15.02
N VAL A 228 -16.64 19.78 14.01
CA VAL A 228 -16.15 19.29 12.71
C VAL A 228 -14.64 19.49 12.62
N THR A 229 -13.92 18.43 12.27
CA THR A 229 -12.51 18.50 11.83
C THR A 229 -12.43 18.04 10.39
N THR A 230 -11.81 18.85 9.53
CA THR A 230 -11.69 18.56 8.09
C THR A 230 -10.22 18.51 7.68
N GLU A 231 -9.85 17.48 6.95
CA GLU A 231 -8.59 17.39 6.21
C GLU A 231 -8.86 17.62 4.72
N SER A 232 -8.33 18.73 4.19
CA SER A 232 -8.39 19.09 2.77
C SER A 232 -7.18 18.60 1.97
N PHE A 233 -6.17 18.07 2.64
CA PHE A 233 -4.88 17.65 2.09
C PHE A 233 -4.04 18.79 1.50
N GLU A 234 -4.43 20.06 1.64
CA GLU A 234 -3.64 21.19 1.13
C GLU A 234 -2.31 21.34 1.88
N ASN A 235 -2.29 21.02 3.18
CA ASN A 235 -1.15 21.23 4.06
C ASN A 235 -0.47 19.93 4.52
N GLY A 236 -0.82 18.79 3.91
CA GLY A 236 -0.26 17.49 4.26
C GLY A 236 -1.32 16.41 4.34
N MET A 237 -1.11 15.45 5.25
CA MET A 237 -2.03 14.33 5.50
C MET A 237 -2.80 14.44 6.82
N GLY A 238 -2.41 15.39 7.69
CA GLY A 238 -2.92 15.45 9.06
C GLY A 238 -2.74 14.12 9.78
N GLN A 239 -3.84 13.58 10.31
CA GLN A 239 -3.90 12.27 10.99
C GLN A 239 -4.08 11.07 10.05
N TRP A 240 -4.23 11.29 8.75
CA TRP A 240 -4.53 10.22 7.80
C TRP A 240 -3.29 9.49 7.32
N LEU A 241 -3.41 8.17 7.22
CA LEU A 241 -2.35 7.26 6.79
C LEU A 241 -2.74 6.61 5.46
N LEU A 242 -1.73 6.40 4.60
CA LEU A 242 -1.88 5.67 3.34
C LEU A 242 -1.37 4.25 3.56
N LEU A 243 -2.28 3.28 3.58
CA LEU A 243 -1.98 1.91 3.96
C LEU A 243 -2.48 0.90 2.92
N SER A 244 -2.15 -0.37 3.16
CA SER A 244 -2.71 -1.55 2.48
C SER A 244 -2.97 -2.62 3.56
N PRO A 245 -4.00 -3.48 3.45
CA PRO A 245 -4.20 -4.57 4.43
C PRO A 245 -3.04 -5.56 4.51
N TYR A 246 -2.14 -5.58 3.52
CA TYR A 246 -0.98 -6.48 3.48
C TYR A 246 0.27 -5.89 4.09
N ILE A 247 0.26 -4.62 4.51
CA ILE A 247 1.33 -4.07 5.34
C ILE A 247 0.95 -4.27 6.80
N THR A 248 1.57 -5.25 7.42
CA THR A 248 1.65 -5.31 8.87
C THR A 248 2.60 -4.19 9.30
N THR A 249 2.06 -3.04 9.70
CA THR A 249 2.85 -2.12 10.52
C THR A 249 3.13 -2.86 11.80
N THR A 250 4.33 -3.41 11.94
CA THR A 250 4.87 -3.68 13.26
C THR A 250 4.94 -2.31 13.92
N THR A 251 3.98 -2.01 14.79
CA THR A 251 3.98 -0.83 15.66
C THR A 251 5.20 -0.97 16.56
N THR A 252 6.37 -0.62 16.04
CA THR A 252 7.51 -0.29 16.87
C THR A 252 7.20 1.09 17.37
N THR A 253 6.62 1.17 18.56
CA THR A 253 6.57 2.38 19.37
C THR A 253 7.98 2.93 19.40
N THR A 254 8.28 3.88 18.50
CA THR A 254 9.49 4.66 18.60
C THR A 254 9.22 5.66 19.71
N THR A 255 9.42 5.22 20.95
CA THR A 255 9.60 6.13 22.07
C THR A 255 10.81 6.97 21.71
N THR A 256 10.58 8.20 21.27
CA THR A 256 11.61 9.23 21.16
C THR A 256 12.17 9.46 22.57
N THR A 257 13.18 8.68 22.94
CA THR A 257 14.01 9.00 24.09
C THR A 257 14.97 10.07 23.60
N THR A 258 14.70 11.32 23.95
CA THR A 258 15.67 12.41 23.76
C THR A 258 16.90 12.09 24.58
N THR A 259 17.88 11.43 23.96
CA THR A 259 19.23 11.31 24.53
C THR A 259 19.93 12.62 24.24
N THR A 260 20.04 13.49 25.25
CA THR A 260 20.95 14.64 25.22
C THR A 260 22.38 14.10 25.14
N THR A 261 22.95 14.06 23.94
CA THR A 261 24.37 13.80 23.77
C THR A 261 25.16 15.05 24.14
N THR A 262 25.76 15.05 25.32
CA THR A 262 26.81 16.00 25.68
C THR A 262 28.02 15.73 24.78
N THR A 263 28.24 16.60 23.80
CA THR A 263 29.43 16.59 22.95
C THR A 263 30.67 16.81 23.82
N THR A 264 31.46 15.75 24.03
CA THR A 264 32.84 15.88 24.50
C THR A 264 33.73 15.93 23.27
N THR A 265 34.32 17.09 23.01
CA THR A 265 35.24 17.33 21.89
C THR A 265 36.56 16.59 22.12
N THR A 266 36.76 15.46 21.44
CA THR A 266 38.07 14.85 21.30
C THR A 266 38.76 15.46 20.09
N THR A 267 39.80 16.25 20.34
CA THR A 267 40.65 16.84 19.30
C THR A 267 41.56 15.76 18.73
N THR A 268 41.36 15.38 17.46
CA THR A 268 42.28 14.51 16.73
C THR A 268 43.15 15.36 15.82
N THR A 269 44.40 15.58 16.23
CA THR A 269 45.45 16.22 15.44
C THR A 269 45.82 15.31 14.26
N SER A 270 45.54 15.75 13.02
CA SER A 270 46.11 15.15 11.82
C SER A 270 47.37 15.91 11.42
N THR A 271 48.50 15.21 11.43
CA THR A 271 49.80 15.71 10.94
C THR A 271 49.83 15.58 9.42
N THR A 272 49.83 16.70 8.70
CA THR A 272 50.04 16.75 7.26
C THR A 272 51.53 16.90 6.97
N THR A 273 52.14 15.89 6.37
CA THR A 273 53.53 15.95 5.87
C THR A 273 53.53 16.68 4.53
N THR A 274 54.03 17.92 4.50
CA THR A 274 54.25 18.70 3.27
C THR A 274 55.71 18.53 2.86
N THR A 275 55.96 18.02 1.66
CA THR A 275 57.29 17.95 1.06
C THR A 275 57.55 19.27 0.33
N ASP A 276 58.43 20.10 0.89
CA ASP A 276 58.78 21.41 0.36
C ASP A 276 59.84 21.28 -0.76
N ALA A 277 59.59 21.91 -1.91
CA ALA A 277 60.54 22.01 -3.02
C ALA A 277 61.30 23.34 -2.91
N THR A 278 62.53 23.30 -2.40
CA THR A 278 63.40 24.46 -2.27
C THR A 278 64.04 24.80 -3.62
N THR A 279 63.76 26.00 -4.15
CA THR A 279 64.52 26.59 -5.26
C THR A 279 65.48 27.62 -4.68
N ALA A 280 66.78 27.39 -4.86
CA ALA A 280 67.85 28.28 -4.44
C ALA A 280 68.14 29.33 -5.53
N THR A 281 68.19 30.61 -5.14
CA THR A 281 68.73 31.70 -5.97
C THR A 281 69.95 32.30 -5.27
N THR A 282 71.08 32.16 -5.95
CA THR A 282 72.41 32.69 -5.64
C THR A 282 72.46 34.21 -5.76
N THR A 283 73.08 34.90 -4.79
CA THR A 283 73.53 36.30 -4.95
C THR A 283 75.05 36.33 -4.88
N THR A 284 75.66 36.92 -5.90
CA THR A 284 77.10 37.14 -6.05
C THR A 284 77.54 38.41 -5.35
N THR A 285 78.62 38.36 -4.57
CA THR A 285 79.46 39.53 -4.28
C THR A 285 80.90 39.15 -4.57
N THR A 286 81.54 39.90 -5.47
CA THR A 286 82.97 39.84 -5.81
C THR A 286 83.59 41.14 -5.33
N GLU A 287 84.78 41.06 -4.74
CA GLU A 287 85.80 42.12 -4.88
C GLU A 287 86.42 42.04 -6.29
#